data_AF-A0A0D2CHA1-F1
#
_entry.id   AF-A0A0D2CHA1-F1
#
_cell.length_a   1.000
_cell.length_b   1.000
_cell.length_c   1.000
_cell.angle_alpha   90.00
_cell.angle_beta   90.00
_cell.angle_gamma   90.00
#
_symmetry.space_group_name_H-M   'P 1'
#
loop_
_entity.id
_entity.type
_entity.pdbx_description
1 polymer ?
#
loop_
_entity_poly.entity_id
_entity_poly.type
_entity_poly.pdbx_seq_one_letter_code
_entity_poly.pdbx_strand_id
1 'polypeptide(L)'
;MAPKRARHERPAPVRVPGTAGTTHDSSSSSWTGSDPRSFSDPSSDNTSIQSFGQVRCWEKTPEVPYRVDPATVWGREHEIPIKRARNDSPVYKTTSQSSYMRTPLSDLYSPPFYWNLPQSNVQLTFGVELEHVFAYSMVPREGYEFMFNEDEDNLLNKYWNETHNGVWAERVDEGSANRERIHAASKDVHQRILKHKGLGCSQQHKPTDCSGWTLTDDGSVGTESDTKKWPSLLPGKIKENEEIEWTMSSHELVSRVLDVPLVYSLFPGFKLGAGLQEIEKYITATVGQPSDPWGAFTNPTCGLHVHVAHKPEKGDDVGLPLPILQHLCYIIVQFEGIISSLHPVGRRSTTKSSDESGRYIKTNLEGFHSSPHICQRIPNTESAEKKIFTKDMTAARLAELMSVTYSSWPFDSHHAERFKFVNFQRLTFDWGIPHTVEFRQHAGSLDFDTIAHWIHFIVSLVRAAERQAHRSQPATPGSPKTPNSLAKQLEINLRLPFPRRQGNKYKIRCARLADELDRLFGLLDFDRETRRYWHNRFVEFNPNEVVSLDPTDYGVNRGSMYSQEECPGCQAETRYNQDSTQYGMNEWGESPAPHKKWPKSNLFNHDKDNSFW
;
A
#
# COMPACT_ATOMS: atom_id res chain seq x y z
N MET A 1 59.63 5.92 -6.59
CA MET A 1 59.02 5.89 -5.25
C MET A 1 57.63 5.29 -5.40
N ALA A 2 57.42 4.07 -4.90
CA ALA A 2 56.15 3.34 -4.96
C ALA A 2 55.67 3.05 -3.53
N PRO A 3 54.37 3.16 -3.20
CA PRO A 3 53.92 2.90 -1.85
C PRO A 3 53.71 1.40 -1.63
N LYS A 4 54.22 0.93 -0.49
CA LYS A 4 54.13 -0.45 -0.01
C LYS A 4 52.68 -0.80 0.37
N ARG A 5 52.22 -1.97 -0.09
CA ARG A 5 50.97 -2.62 0.34
C ARG A 5 51.08 -3.05 1.82
N ALA A 6 50.14 -2.61 2.65
CA ALA A 6 49.94 -3.16 3.99
C ALA A 6 49.12 -4.47 3.89
N ARG A 7 49.62 -5.54 4.51
CA ARG A 7 48.88 -6.80 4.73
C ARG A 7 47.95 -6.62 5.92
N HIS A 8 46.67 -6.94 5.74
CA HIS A 8 45.73 -7.12 6.84
C HIS A 8 45.99 -8.44 7.56
N GLU A 9 46.33 -8.35 8.84
CA GLU A 9 46.35 -9.47 9.78
C GLU A 9 44.92 -9.79 10.24
N ARG A 10 44.59 -11.09 10.32
CA ARG A 10 43.33 -11.58 10.87
C ARG A 10 43.37 -11.52 12.40
N PRO A 11 42.29 -11.13 13.10
CA PRO A 11 42.24 -11.21 14.54
C PRO A 11 42.08 -12.68 15.00
N ALA A 12 42.85 -13.04 16.03
CA ALA A 12 42.80 -14.33 16.71
C ALA A 12 41.54 -14.47 17.60
N PRO A 13 41.07 -15.70 17.85
CA PRO A 13 39.88 -15.92 18.67
C PRO A 13 40.15 -15.68 20.15
N VAL A 14 39.23 -14.95 20.80
CA VAL A 14 39.21 -14.70 22.24
C VAL A 14 38.88 -15.99 22.98
N ARG A 15 39.81 -16.44 23.85
CA ARG A 15 39.61 -17.55 24.79
C ARG A 15 38.77 -17.09 25.99
N VAL A 16 37.74 -17.86 26.31
CA VAL A 16 36.99 -17.80 27.57
C VAL A 16 37.82 -18.49 28.68
N PRO A 17 37.99 -17.90 29.88
CA PRO A 17 38.67 -18.58 30.98
C PRO A 17 37.74 -19.60 31.65
N GLY A 18 38.18 -20.85 31.69
CA GLY A 18 37.57 -21.90 32.50
C GLY A 18 37.97 -21.78 33.97
N THR A 19 37.00 -21.95 34.86
CA THR A 19 37.20 -22.12 36.30
C THR A 19 37.40 -23.61 36.61
N ALA A 20 38.58 -23.93 37.16
CA ALA A 20 38.92 -25.23 37.68
C ALA A 20 38.33 -25.43 39.09
N GLY A 21 37.92 -26.66 39.38
CA GLY A 21 37.32 -27.08 40.63
C GLY A 21 38.32 -27.23 41.79
N THR A 22 37.75 -27.43 42.98
CA THR A 22 38.42 -28.00 44.13
C THR A 22 37.55 -29.09 44.75
N THR A 23 38.14 -30.27 44.85
CA THR A 23 37.69 -31.46 45.56
C THR A 23 37.81 -31.25 47.08
N HIS A 24 36.82 -31.69 47.85
CA HIS A 24 37.05 -32.25 49.18
C HIS A 24 35.98 -33.29 49.51
N ASP A 25 36.47 -34.45 49.95
CA ASP A 25 35.75 -35.66 50.30
C ASP A 25 35.10 -35.61 51.68
N SER A 26 33.99 -36.36 51.77
CA SER A 26 33.51 -37.17 52.90
C SER A 26 33.13 -36.51 54.24
N SER A 27 31.85 -36.64 54.61
CA SER A 27 31.46 -37.51 55.74
C SER A 27 29.94 -37.67 55.85
N SER A 28 29.59 -38.90 56.21
CA SER A 28 28.29 -39.47 56.54
C SER A 28 27.54 -38.77 57.68
N SER A 29 26.22 -38.74 57.63
CA SER A 29 25.36 -39.33 58.68
C SER A 29 23.87 -39.24 58.32
N SER A 30 23.24 -40.41 58.32
CA SER A 30 21.81 -40.68 58.34
C SER A 30 21.19 -40.31 59.68
N TRP A 31 20.04 -39.64 59.72
CA TRP A 31 19.09 -39.77 60.83
C TRP A 31 17.64 -39.70 60.32
N THR A 32 16.90 -40.74 60.70
CA THR A 32 15.47 -40.97 60.53
C THR A 32 14.65 -40.20 61.58
N GLY A 33 13.41 -39.86 61.23
CA GLY A 33 12.29 -40.00 62.17
C GLY A 33 11.46 -38.75 62.49
N SER A 34 10.15 -38.95 62.31
CA SER A 34 9.05 -38.47 63.16
C SER A 34 8.25 -37.23 62.73
N ASP A 35 7.13 -37.52 62.07
CA ASP A 35 5.78 -36.94 62.24
C ASP A 35 5.38 -36.70 63.72
N PRO A 36 4.19 -36.14 64.05
CA PRO A 36 3.37 -35.11 63.38
C PRO A 36 2.86 -34.06 64.41
N ARG A 37 2.18 -32.99 63.97
CA ARG A 37 1.10 -32.35 64.78
C ARG A 37 0.27 -31.33 63.98
N SER A 38 -1.00 -31.69 63.87
CA SER A 38 -2.19 -30.85 63.65
C SER A 38 -2.26 -29.63 64.58
N PHE A 39 -2.87 -28.52 64.14
CA PHE A 39 -4.09 -27.94 64.72
C PHE A 39 -4.52 -26.63 64.00
N SER A 40 -5.77 -26.64 63.53
CA SER A 40 -6.80 -25.57 63.58
C SER A 40 -6.53 -24.15 63.01
N ASP A 41 -7.33 -23.83 61.99
CA ASP A 41 -8.04 -22.54 61.81
C ASP A 41 -8.80 -22.13 63.10
N PRO A 42 -8.98 -20.82 63.41
CA PRO A 42 -10.03 -20.05 62.71
C PRO A 42 -9.85 -18.52 62.59
N SER A 43 -10.49 -17.98 61.55
CA SER A 43 -11.31 -16.75 61.48
C SER A 43 -10.85 -15.40 62.06
N SER A 44 -11.11 -14.38 61.23
CA SER A 44 -11.73 -13.07 61.54
C SER A 44 -10.84 -11.81 61.62
N ASP A 45 -11.40 -10.79 60.95
CA ASP A 45 -11.32 -9.35 61.18
C ASP A 45 -10.22 -8.47 60.53
N ASN A 46 -10.66 -7.82 59.44
CA ASN A 46 -10.84 -6.37 59.31
C ASN A 46 -9.76 -5.42 59.85
N THR A 47 -9.14 -4.67 58.94
CA THR A 47 -8.90 -3.20 59.02
C THR A 47 -8.29 -2.74 57.69
N SER A 48 -9.09 -2.14 56.81
CA SER A 48 -9.15 -0.69 56.54
C SER A 48 -7.82 -0.03 56.10
N ILE A 49 -7.62 0.10 54.79
CA ILE A 49 -7.03 1.33 54.20
C ILE A 49 -7.88 1.70 52.98
N GLN A 50 -8.61 2.82 53.15
CA GLN A 50 -9.29 3.57 52.12
C GLN A 50 -8.32 4.48 51.35
N SER A 51 -8.81 4.95 50.19
CA SER A 51 -8.38 6.10 49.35
C SER A 51 -7.44 5.79 48.19
N PHE A 52 -7.58 6.34 46.97
CA PHE A 52 -8.57 7.22 46.30
C PHE A 52 -8.27 7.07 44.78
N GLY A 53 -9.28 7.11 43.90
CA GLY A 53 -9.01 7.12 42.44
C GLY A 53 -10.19 6.81 41.52
N GLN A 54 -11.35 7.40 41.77
CA GLN A 54 -12.54 7.29 40.93
C GLN A 54 -12.39 8.19 39.69
N VAL A 55 -12.18 7.63 38.50
CA VAL A 55 -12.30 8.38 37.24
C VAL A 55 -13.74 8.25 36.74
N ARG A 56 -14.46 9.38 36.78
CA ARG A 56 -15.81 9.52 36.24
C ARG A 56 -15.77 9.40 34.71
N CYS A 57 -16.49 8.42 34.18
CA CYS A 57 -16.93 8.44 32.78
C CYS A 57 -17.86 9.64 32.57
N TRP A 58 -17.54 10.47 31.58
CA TRP A 58 -18.38 11.58 31.16
C TRP A 58 -19.65 11.08 30.48
N GLU A 59 -20.68 11.89 30.68
CA GLU A 59 -22.09 11.61 30.55
C GLU A 59 -22.55 11.44 29.10
N LYS A 60 -23.57 10.57 28.98
CA LYS A 60 -24.44 10.44 27.82
C LYS A 60 -25.06 11.79 27.47
N THR A 61 -24.93 12.21 26.21
CA THR A 61 -25.78 13.25 25.64
C THR A 61 -27.24 12.76 25.57
N PRO A 62 -28.23 13.61 25.88
CA PRO A 62 -29.63 13.21 25.92
C PRO A 62 -30.20 13.05 24.51
N GLU A 63 -30.89 11.93 24.29
CA GLU A 63 -31.75 11.70 23.13
C GLU A 63 -32.91 12.70 23.14
N VAL A 64 -33.05 13.45 22.05
CA VAL A 64 -34.23 14.30 21.79
C VAL A 64 -35.25 13.45 21.01
N PRO A 65 -36.47 13.22 21.52
CA PRO A 65 -37.46 12.44 20.78
C PRO A 65 -38.22 13.36 19.83
N TYR A 66 -37.95 13.26 18.52
CA TYR A 66 -38.87 13.78 17.51
C TYR A 66 -40.01 12.77 17.30
N ARG A 67 -41.14 13.05 17.96
CA ARG A 67 -42.46 12.53 17.56
C ARG A 67 -42.91 13.34 16.34
N VAL A 68 -43.15 12.67 15.21
CA VAL A 68 -43.92 13.23 14.10
C VAL A 68 -45.27 12.53 14.08
N ASP A 69 -46.33 13.29 14.37
CA ASP A 69 -47.73 12.86 14.23
C ASP A 69 -48.14 12.94 12.75
N PRO A 70 -48.87 11.95 12.19
CA PRO A 70 -49.34 11.98 10.82
C PRO A 70 -50.82 12.38 10.76
N ALA A 71 -51.13 13.62 10.35
CA ALA A 71 -52.47 13.94 9.83
C ALA A 71 -52.54 15.33 9.13
N THR A 72 -52.79 15.26 7.83
CA THR A 72 -53.78 16.08 7.09
C THR A 72 -53.57 17.59 6.95
N VAL A 73 -53.10 18.04 5.78
CA VAL A 73 -53.79 19.06 4.96
C VAL A 73 -53.50 18.79 3.48
N TRP A 74 -54.57 18.60 2.71
CA TRP A 74 -54.59 18.51 1.25
C TRP A 74 -54.28 19.86 0.60
N GLY A 75 -53.39 19.87 -0.39
CA GLY A 75 -53.17 20.98 -1.32
C GLY A 75 -52.76 20.45 -2.68
N ARG A 76 -53.64 20.62 -3.67
CA ARG A 76 -53.55 20.12 -5.05
C ARG A 76 -52.32 20.67 -5.77
N GLU A 77 -51.56 19.81 -6.42
CA GLU A 77 -50.76 20.19 -7.59
C GLU A 77 -50.93 19.17 -8.72
N HIS A 78 -50.81 19.70 -9.93
CA HIS A 78 -51.29 19.17 -11.19
C HIS A 78 -50.59 17.88 -11.65
N GLU A 79 -51.39 16.87 -12.02
CA GLU A 79 -50.94 15.70 -12.77
C GLU A 79 -50.52 16.09 -14.20
N ILE A 80 -49.25 15.85 -14.53
CA ILE A 80 -48.77 15.77 -15.91
C ILE A 80 -48.74 14.28 -16.29
N PRO A 81 -49.47 13.83 -17.32
CA PRO A 81 -49.53 12.41 -17.66
C PRO A 81 -48.29 11.98 -18.46
N ILE A 82 -47.48 11.09 -17.88
CA ILE A 82 -46.41 10.39 -18.59
C ILE A 82 -47.05 9.29 -19.45
N LYS A 83 -47.23 9.56 -20.74
CA LYS A 83 -47.51 8.53 -21.74
C LYS A 83 -46.21 7.79 -22.07
N ARG A 84 -46.18 6.48 -21.80
CA ARG A 84 -45.18 5.54 -22.35
C ARG A 84 -45.36 5.46 -23.87
N ALA A 85 -44.38 5.98 -24.62
CA ALA A 85 -44.24 5.75 -26.05
C ALA A 85 -43.31 4.55 -26.29
N ARG A 86 -43.72 3.72 -27.25
CA ARG A 86 -43.06 2.49 -27.70
C ARG A 86 -41.79 2.77 -28.49
N ASN A 87 -40.93 1.75 -28.51
CA ASN A 87 -39.72 1.56 -29.32
C ASN A 87 -39.78 2.19 -30.72
N ASP A 88 -38.92 3.19 -30.94
CA ASP A 88 -38.38 3.54 -32.25
C ASP A 88 -36.85 3.46 -32.18
N SER A 89 -36.27 2.76 -33.16
CA SER A 89 -34.84 2.50 -33.31
C SER A 89 -33.99 3.79 -33.33
N PRO A 90 -32.76 3.78 -32.79
CA PRO A 90 -31.92 4.97 -32.77
C PRO A 90 -31.42 5.28 -34.18
N VAL A 91 -31.99 6.33 -34.78
CA VAL A 91 -31.39 7.04 -35.92
C VAL A 91 -30.14 7.74 -35.40
N TYR A 92 -28.96 7.25 -35.79
CA TYR A 92 -27.69 7.95 -35.57
C TYR A 92 -27.73 9.30 -36.27
N LYS A 93 -28.06 10.36 -35.52
CA LYS A 93 -27.80 11.74 -35.94
C LYS A 93 -26.29 11.91 -36.00
N THR A 94 -25.76 12.07 -37.20
CA THR A 94 -24.42 12.60 -37.44
C THR A 94 -24.30 13.95 -36.74
N THR A 95 -23.66 13.96 -35.58
CA THR A 95 -23.25 15.19 -34.90
C THR A 95 -22.35 15.96 -35.84
N SER A 96 -22.90 17.04 -36.38
CA SER A 96 -22.19 18.16 -36.99
C SER A 96 -20.87 18.38 -36.25
N GLN A 97 -19.78 18.39 -37.02
CA GLN A 97 -18.43 18.78 -36.59
C GLN A 97 -18.47 20.21 -36.03
N SER A 98 -18.88 20.34 -34.77
CA SER A 98 -18.73 21.54 -33.98
C SER A 98 -17.23 21.81 -33.88
N SER A 99 -16.80 22.88 -34.54
CA SER A 99 -15.47 23.45 -34.49
C SER A 99 -14.97 23.55 -33.04
N TYR A 100 -14.06 22.65 -32.64
CA TYR A 100 -13.36 22.64 -31.35
C TYR A 100 -12.34 23.79 -31.19
N MET A 101 -12.37 24.82 -32.06
CA MET A 101 -11.28 25.80 -32.21
C MET A 101 -11.57 27.18 -31.58
N ARG A 102 -12.43 27.26 -30.55
CA ARG A 102 -12.64 28.53 -29.81
C ARG A 102 -12.68 28.37 -28.29
N THR A 103 -11.74 27.62 -27.71
CA THR A 103 -11.44 27.81 -26.28
C THR A 103 -10.75 29.18 -26.14
N PRO A 104 -11.33 30.16 -25.42
CA PRO A 104 -10.71 31.47 -25.25
C PRO A 104 -9.28 31.34 -24.73
N LEU A 105 -8.35 32.16 -25.21
CA LEU A 105 -6.94 32.09 -24.79
C LEU A 105 -6.79 32.20 -23.26
N SER A 106 -7.67 32.98 -22.61
CA SER A 106 -7.74 33.13 -21.16
C SER A 106 -8.01 31.83 -20.40
N ASP A 107 -8.75 30.88 -21.00
CA ASP A 107 -9.06 29.59 -20.40
C ASP A 107 -7.87 28.63 -20.38
N LEU A 108 -6.89 28.81 -21.27
CA LEU A 108 -5.67 28.00 -21.30
C LEU A 108 -4.69 28.39 -20.18
N TYR A 109 -4.78 29.64 -19.71
CA TYR A 109 -3.85 30.23 -18.74
C TYR A 109 -4.45 30.44 -17.35
N SER A 110 -5.75 30.21 -17.16
CA SER A 110 -6.39 30.35 -15.85
C SER A 110 -6.47 28.99 -15.15
N PRO A 111 -6.29 28.93 -13.81
CA PRO A 111 -6.67 27.76 -13.07
C PRO A 111 -8.14 27.38 -13.34
N PRO A 112 -8.47 26.08 -13.41
CA PRO A 112 -9.86 25.65 -13.46
C PRO A 112 -10.65 26.12 -12.23
N PHE A 113 -11.97 26.28 -12.35
CA PHE A 113 -12.81 26.78 -11.26
C PHE A 113 -12.74 25.93 -9.98
N TYR A 114 -12.47 24.63 -10.11
CA TYR A 114 -12.30 23.72 -8.97
C TYR A 114 -10.97 23.88 -8.23
N TRP A 115 -10.06 24.76 -8.68
CA TRP A 115 -8.72 24.92 -8.11
C TRP A 115 -8.69 25.75 -6.81
N ASN A 116 -9.85 26.08 -6.24
CA ASN A 116 -9.96 26.81 -4.98
C ASN A 116 -9.76 25.85 -3.80
N LEU A 117 -8.51 25.69 -3.37
CA LEU A 117 -8.19 24.95 -2.15
C LEU A 117 -8.42 25.82 -0.91
N PRO A 118 -8.86 25.21 0.22
CA PRO A 118 -8.86 25.89 1.50
C PRO A 118 -7.44 26.38 1.86
N GLN A 119 -7.31 27.47 2.61
CA GLN A 119 -5.97 27.95 3.02
C GLN A 119 -5.35 27.08 4.12
N SER A 120 -6.18 26.37 4.89
CA SER A 120 -5.73 25.44 5.92
C SER A 120 -5.28 24.11 5.31
N ASN A 121 -4.27 23.50 5.94
CA ASN A 121 -3.89 22.13 5.61
C ASN A 121 -5.08 21.19 5.84
N VAL A 122 -5.26 20.25 4.93
CA VAL A 122 -6.19 19.15 5.04
C VAL A 122 -5.81 18.28 6.24
N GLN A 123 -6.78 17.98 7.09
CA GLN A 123 -6.61 16.93 8.09
C GLN A 123 -6.66 15.58 7.37
N LEU A 124 -5.61 14.77 7.54
CA LEU A 124 -5.51 13.47 6.90
C LEU A 124 -5.82 12.37 7.91
N THR A 125 -6.47 11.33 7.42
CA THR A 125 -6.61 10.05 8.10
C THR A 125 -5.98 8.96 7.25
N PHE A 126 -5.70 7.83 7.88
CA PHE A 126 -5.23 6.64 7.19
C PHE A 126 -5.85 5.36 7.76
N GLY A 127 -5.84 4.30 6.97
CA GLY A 127 -6.15 2.94 7.39
C GLY A 127 -5.10 1.98 6.82
N VAL A 128 -4.95 0.81 7.42
CA VAL A 128 -4.01 -0.22 6.95
C VAL A 128 -4.72 -1.55 6.77
N GLU A 129 -4.34 -2.30 5.73
CA GLU A 129 -4.72 -3.69 5.52
C GLU A 129 -3.44 -4.54 5.63
N LEU A 130 -3.42 -5.45 6.61
CA LEU A 130 -2.28 -6.31 6.93
C LEU A 130 -2.59 -7.74 6.49
N GLU A 131 -2.14 -8.12 5.30
CA GLU A 131 -2.24 -9.50 4.83
C GLU A 131 -1.16 -10.36 5.48
N HIS A 132 -1.54 -11.51 6.01
CA HIS A 132 -0.62 -12.43 6.67
C HIS A 132 -1.16 -13.87 6.65
N VAL A 133 -0.27 -14.82 6.90
CA VAL A 133 -0.64 -16.20 7.22
C VAL A 133 -0.69 -16.31 8.74
N PHE A 134 -1.84 -16.70 9.26
CA PHE A 134 -2.05 -16.97 10.67
C PHE A 134 -2.04 -18.47 10.91
N ALA A 135 -1.33 -18.91 11.94
CA ALA A 135 -1.22 -20.30 12.30
C ALA A 135 -1.46 -20.49 13.80
N TYR A 136 -2.06 -21.62 14.17
CA TYR A 136 -2.29 -21.98 15.56
C TYR A 136 -2.26 -23.50 15.76
N SER A 137 -1.90 -23.92 16.96
CA SER A 137 -1.99 -25.32 17.40
C SER A 137 -3.45 -25.66 17.65
N MET A 138 -3.92 -26.76 17.07
CA MET A 138 -5.26 -27.32 17.27
C MET A 138 -5.38 -28.12 18.58
N VAL A 139 -4.26 -28.35 19.28
CA VAL A 139 -4.25 -29.07 20.55
C VAL A 139 -4.40 -28.05 21.69
N PRO A 140 -5.47 -28.15 22.51
CA PRO A 140 -5.63 -27.30 23.68
C PRO A 140 -4.43 -27.46 24.62
N ARG A 141 -3.82 -26.33 25.00
CA ARG A 141 -2.75 -26.27 25.99
C ARG A 141 -3.26 -25.59 27.24
N GLU A 142 -2.74 -25.98 28.40
CA GLU A 142 -3.08 -25.38 29.68
C GLU A 142 -2.86 -23.86 29.63
N GLY A 143 -3.89 -23.09 29.97
CA GLY A 143 -3.89 -21.62 29.94
C GLY A 143 -4.26 -20.99 28.60
N TYR A 144 -4.56 -21.81 27.57
CA TYR A 144 -4.98 -21.36 26.24
C TYR A 144 -6.36 -21.88 25.83
N GLU A 145 -7.15 -22.33 26.80
CA GLU A 145 -8.51 -22.84 26.60
C GLU A 145 -9.41 -21.77 25.97
N PHE A 146 -9.12 -20.48 26.21
CA PHE A 146 -9.88 -19.36 25.62
C PHE A 146 -9.82 -19.28 24.09
N MET A 147 -8.87 -19.96 23.45
CA MET A 147 -8.80 -20.05 21.98
C MET A 147 -9.92 -20.94 21.44
N PHE A 148 -10.43 -21.84 22.26
CA PHE A 148 -11.32 -22.94 21.94
C PHE A 148 -12.71 -22.69 22.54
N ASN A 149 -13.75 -23.25 21.95
CA ASN A 149 -15.13 -23.09 22.43
C ASN A 149 -15.74 -24.46 22.50
N GLU A 150 -16.35 -24.80 23.64
CA GLU A 150 -16.78 -26.16 23.96
C GLU A 150 -17.64 -26.81 22.86
N ASP A 151 -18.44 -26.00 22.13
CA ASP A 151 -19.28 -26.46 21.02
C ASP A 151 -18.52 -26.64 19.69
N GLU A 152 -17.53 -25.79 19.38
CA GLU A 152 -16.69 -25.88 18.17
C GLU A 152 -15.54 -26.87 18.33
N ASP A 153 -15.13 -27.14 19.56
CA ASP A 153 -14.10 -28.12 19.90
C ASP A 153 -14.56 -29.51 19.49
N ASN A 154 -15.86 -29.78 19.50
CA ASN A 154 -16.41 -31.00 18.94
C ASN A 154 -16.24 -31.09 17.42
N LEU A 155 -16.26 -29.97 16.69
CA LEU A 155 -16.04 -29.94 15.24
C LEU A 155 -14.57 -30.07 14.88
N LEU A 156 -13.69 -29.33 15.57
CA LEU A 156 -12.24 -29.44 15.38
C LEU A 156 -11.71 -30.80 15.82
N ASN A 157 -12.17 -31.34 16.96
CA ASN A 157 -11.81 -32.70 17.39
C ASN A 157 -12.38 -33.76 16.45
N LYS A 158 -13.61 -33.60 15.96
CA LYS A 158 -14.16 -34.50 14.94
C LYS A 158 -13.31 -34.46 13.67
N TYR A 159 -12.93 -33.28 13.21
CA TYR A 159 -12.06 -33.10 12.05
C TYR A 159 -10.69 -33.72 12.28
N TRP A 160 -10.06 -33.45 13.42
CA TRP A 160 -8.78 -34.03 13.83
C TRP A 160 -8.82 -35.56 13.80
N ASN A 161 -9.85 -36.14 14.41
CA ASN A 161 -10.05 -37.59 14.46
C ASN A 161 -10.34 -38.18 13.09
N GLU A 162 -11.10 -37.51 12.23
CA GLU A 162 -11.33 -37.95 10.87
C GLU A 162 -10.00 -37.93 10.08
N THR A 163 -9.21 -36.85 10.19
CA THR A 163 -7.96 -36.63 9.43
C THR A 163 -6.85 -37.62 9.81
N HIS A 164 -6.70 -37.90 11.11
CA HIS A 164 -5.65 -38.79 11.64
C HIS A 164 -5.95 -40.28 11.45
N ASN A 165 -7.22 -40.66 11.31
CA ASN A 165 -7.60 -42.06 11.10
C ASN A 165 -7.40 -42.55 9.65
N GLY A 166 -6.70 -41.79 8.79
CA GLY A 166 -6.31 -42.21 7.44
C GLY A 166 -7.46 -42.27 6.43
N VAL A 167 -8.65 -41.78 6.78
CA VAL A 167 -9.85 -41.84 5.93
C VAL A 167 -9.81 -40.81 4.77
N TRP A 168 -8.86 -39.87 4.79
CA TRP A 168 -8.86 -38.68 3.92
C TRP A 168 -8.12 -38.81 2.59
N ALA A 169 -7.37 -39.88 2.38
CA ALA A 169 -6.53 -39.99 1.19
C ALA A 169 -7.31 -40.17 -0.14
N GLU A 170 -8.63 -40.45 -0.10
CA GLU A 170 -9.37 -40.86 -1.30
C GLU A 170 -10.53 -39.94 -1.77
N ARG A 171 -10.89 -38.85 -1.05
CA ARG A 171 -12.01 -37.97 -1.45
C ARG A 171 -11.56 -36.55 -1.80
N VAL A 172 -11.20 -36.36 -3.07
CA VAL A 172 -10.76 -35.06 -3.63
C VAL A 172 -11.88 -34.02 -3.66
N ASP A 173 -13.16 -34.44 -3.77
CA ASP A 173 -14.31 -33.53 -3.89
C ASP A 173 -14.78 -32.91 -2.56
N GLU A 174 -14.36 -33.44 -1.40
CA GLU A 174 -14.69 -32.86 -0.08
C GLU A 174 -13.70 -31.76 0.36
N GLY A 175 -12.64 -31.51 -0.40
CA GLY A 175 -11.56 -30.59 -0.01
C GLY A 175 -11.97 -29.12 0.13
N SER A 176 -12.93 -28.63 -0.67
CA SER A 176 -13.32 -27.21 -0.67
C SER A 176 -14.12 -26.83 0.58
N ALA A 177 -15.16 -27.59 0.92
CA ALA A 177 -15.99 -27.35 2.10
C ALA A 177 -15.19 -27.44 3.41
N ASN A 178 -14.20 -28.32 3.46
CA ASN A 178 -13.32 -28.45 4.63
C ASN A 178 -12.34 -27.29 4.75
N ARG A 179 -11.80 -26.80 3.63
CA ARG A 179 -10.96 -25.61 3.62
C ARG A 179 -11.72 -24.39 4.15
N GLU A 180 -12.97 -24.18 3.72
CA GLU A 180 -13.82 -23.08 4.21
C GLU A 180 -14.06 -23.16 5.72
N ARG A 181 -14.27 -24.37 6.27
CA ARG A 181 -14.43 -24.58 7.72
C ARG A 181 -13.17 -24.26 8.50
N ILE A 182 -11.99 -24.68 8.02
CA ILE A 182 -10.71 -24.37 8.65
C ILE A 182 -10.46 -22.87 8.69
N HIS A 183 -10.73 -22.16 7.58
CA HIS A 183 -10.60 -20.69 7.53
C HIS A 183 -11.53 -20.02 8.53
N ALA A 184 -12.81 -20.41 8.55
CA ALA A 184 -13.78 -19.87 9.51
C ALA A 184 -13.36 -20.08 10.97
N ALA A 185 -12.91 -21.29 11.32
CA ALA A 185 -12.43 -21.60 12.67
C ALA A 185 -11.16 -20.82 13.04
N SER A 186 -10.20 -20.73 12.12
CA SER A 186 -8.95 -19.99 12.33
C SER A 186 -9.18 -18.51 12.59
N LYS A 187 -10.10 -17.90 11.84
CA LYS A 187 -10.49 -16.50 12.03
C LYS A 187 -11.11 -16.28 13.41
N ASP A 188 -11.96 -17.19 13.87
CA ASP A 188 -12.58 -17.08 15.19
C ASP A 188 -11.53 -17.21 16.32
N VAL A 189 -10.61 -18.17 16.21
CA VAL A 189 -9.46 -18.31 17.11
C VAL A 189 -8.63 -17.02 17.16
N HIS A 190 -8.30 -16.45 16.00
CA HIS A 190 -7.54 -15.20 15.93
C HIS A 190 -8.28 -14.04 16.61
N GLN A 191 -9.61 -13.94 16.45
CA GLN A 191 -10.39 -12.92 17.14
C GLN A 191 -10.45 -13.11 18.65
N ARG A 192 -10.57 -14.36 19.13
CA ARG A 192 -10.52 -14.67 20.56
C ARG A 192 -9.18 -14.27 21.16
N ILE A 193 -8.09 -14.50 20.44
CA ILE A 193 -6.74 -14.04 20.83
C ILE A 193 -6.69 -12.51 20.95
N LEU A 194 -7.14 -11.78 19.93
CA LEU A 194 -7.18 -10.31 19.98
C LEU A 194 -8.02 -9.82 21.17
N LYS A 195 -9.21 -10.39 21.36
CA LYS A 195 -10.11 -10.06 22.48
C LYS A 195 -9.46 -10.35 23.84
N HIS A 196 -8.79 -11.49 23.98
CA HIS A 196 -8.07 -11.86 25.20
C HIS A 196 -6.92 -10.88 25.52
N LYS A 197 -6.27 -10.32 24.49
CA LYS A 197 -5.28 -9.24 24.63
C LYS A 197 -5.92 -7.85 24.85
N GLY A 198 -7.24 -7.77 25.03
CA GLY A 198 -7.97 -6.52 25.25
C GLY A 198 -8.17 -5.69 23.98
N LEU A 199 -8.05 -6.30 22.80
CA LEU A 199 -8.18 -5.65 21.49
C LEU A 199 -9.51 -6.05 20.83
N GLY A 200 -10.33 -5.06 20.50
CA GLY A 200 -11.60 -5.28 19.81
C GLY A 200 -11.38 -5.59 18.33
N CYS A 201 -11.98 -6.65 17.81
CA CYS A 201 -11.94 -6.96 16.39
C CYS A 201 -13.28 -7.59 15.99
N SER A 202 -13.89 -7.08 14.93
CA SER A 202 -15.16 -7.60 14.40
C SER A 202 -14.94 -8.44 13.15
N GLN A 203 -15.73 -9.51 13.01
CA GLN A 203 -15.88 -10.23 11.75
C GLN A 203 -16.74 -9.36 10.84
N GLN A 204 -16.17 -8.83 9.75
CA GLN A 204 -16.90 -7.92 8.89
C GLN A 204 -17.78 -8.70 7.90
N HIS A 205 -19.10 -8.54 8.01
CA HIS A 205 -20.03 -8.96 6.97
C HIS A 205 -20.35 -7.86 5.95
N LYS A 206 -20.03 -6.59 6.26
CA LYS A 206 -20.30 -5.43 5.38
C LYS A 206 -19.14 -4.42 5.37
N PRO A 207 -18.62 -4.03 4.19
CA PRO A 207 -17.45 -3.16 4.02
C PRO A 207 -17.53 -1.74 4.63
N THR A 208 -18.69 -1.32 5.14
CA THR A 208 -19.00 0.10 5.37
C THR A 208 -18.68 0.60 6.79
N ASP A 209 -18.48 -0.29 7.77
CA ASP A 209 -18.15 0.13 9.14
C ASP A 209 -16.63 0.11 9.35
N CYS A 210 -16.01 1.28 9.30
CA CYS A 210 -14.58 1.47 9.56
C CYS A 210 -14.32 2.00 11.00
N SER A 211 -15.27 1.84 11.93
CA SER A 211 -15.13 2.32 13.31
C SER A 211 -14.24 1.44 14.18
N GLY A 212 -14.17 0.14 13.85
CA GLY A 212 -13.34 -0.86 14.55
C GLY A 212 -12.37 -1.57 13.62
N TRP A 213 -11.47 -2.36 14.20
CA TRP A 213 -10.62 -3.28 13.44
C TRP A 213 -11.46 -4.44 12.94
N THR A 214 -11.19 -4.89 11.72
CA THR A 214 -11.88 -6.02 11.11
C THR A 214 -10.89 -7.11 10.71
N LEU A 215 -11.33 -8.35 10.80
CA LEU A 215 -10.56 -9.51 10.36
C LEU A 215 -11.35 -10.23 9.27
N THR A 216 -10.71 -10.38 8.11
CA THR A 216 -11.26 -11.00 6.90
C THR A 216 -10.39 -12.17 6.46
N ASP A 217 -11.00 -13.09 5.71
CA ASP A 217 -10.25 -14.15 5.02
C ASP A 217 -9.73 -13.58 3.70
N ASP A 218 -8.46 -13.79 3.39
CA ASP A 218 -7.87 -13.31 2.14
C ASP A 218 -7.49 -14.47 1.22
N GLY A 219 -8.31 -14.70 0.19
CA GLY A 219 -8.04 -15.73 -0.82
C GLY A 219 -6.86 -15.43 -1.74
N SER A 220 -6.36 -14.18 -1.77
CA SER A 220 -5.17 -13.80 -2.55
C SER A 220 -3.87 -14.24 -1.90
N VAL A 221 -3.87 -14.42 -0.58
CA VAL A 221 -2.69 -14.84 0.16
C VAL A 221 -2.55 -16.36 0.02
N GLY A 222 -1.48 -16.76 -0.66
CA GLY A 222 -1.12 -18.17 -0.76
C GLY A 222 -0.70 -18.68 0.60
N THR A 223 -1.33 -19.74 1.09
CA THR A 223 -0.92 -20.43 2.32
C THR A 223 0.13 -21.51 2.07
N GLU A 224 0.77 -21.52 0.89
CA GLU A 224 1.69 -22.53 0.33
C GLU A 224 1.36 -24.01 0.65
N SER A 225 1.14 -24.81 -0.39
CA SER A 225 1.04 -26.27 -0.29
C SER A 225 2.36 -26.96 0.11
N ASP A 226 3.47 -26.22 0.17
CA ASP A 226 4.78 -26.68 0.62
C ASP A 226 4.85 -26.70 2.15
N THR A 227 3.99 -27.54 2.73
CA THR A 227 3.87 -27.94 4.14
C THR A 227 5.17 -28.46 4.78
N LYS A 228 6.31 -28.48 4.09
CA LYS A 228 7.58 -29.08 4.56
C LYS A 228 8.51 -28.13 5.31
N LYS A 229 8.03 -26.95 5.73
CA LYS A 229 8.89 -25.89 6.28
C LYS A 229 8.33 -25.14 7.50
N TRP A 230 7.32 -25.68 8.20
CA TRP A 230 6.68 -25.00 9.34
C TRP A 230 7.65 -24.46 10.40
N PRO A 231 8.65 -25.22 10.89
CA PRO A 231 9.53 -24.74 11.95
C PRO A 231 10.41 -23.57 11.49
N SER A 232 10.62 -23.42 10.19
CA SER A 232 11.38 -22.29 9.63
C SER A 232 10.54 -21.01 9.48
N LEU A 233 9.22 -21.14 9.33
CA LEU A 233 8.29 -20.02 9.19
C LEU A 233 7.92 -19.41 10.55
N LEU A 234 7.86 -20.24 11.59
CA LEU A 234 7.56 -19.84 12.97
C LEU A 234 8.65 -20.37 13.92
N PRO A 235 9.89 -19.85 13.82
CA PRO A 235 11.02 -20.37 14.58
C PRO A 235 10.77 -20.27 16.09
N GLY A 236 10.97 -21.39 16.78
CA GLY A 236 10.80 -21.51 18.22
C GLY A 236 9.36 -21.78 18.70
N LYS A 237 8.35 -21.72 17.82
CA LYS A 237 6.95 -22.01 18.16
C LYS A 237 6.54 -23.45 17.82
N ILE A 238 6.98 -23.94 16.65
CA ILE A 238 6.59 -25.26 16.13
C ILE A 238 7.79 -26.20 16.23
N LYS A 239 7.62 -27.30 16.96
CA LYS A 239 8.60 -28.41 16.95
C LYS A 239 8.32 -29.32 15.75
N GLU A 240 9.36 -29.95 15.22
CA GLU A 240 9.26 -30.85 14.05
C GLU A 240 8.25 -31.99 14.25
N ASN A 241 8.09 -32.48 15.48
CA ASN A 241 7.10 -33.51 15.82
C ASN A 241 5.69 -32.97 16.11
N GLU A 242 5.51 -31.65 16.20
CA GLU A 242 4.24 -30.98 16.46
C GLU A 242 3.59 -30.45 15.17
N GLU A 243 4.24 -30.52 14.00
CA GLU A 243 3.74 -29.92 12.75
C GLU A 243 2.31 -30.36 12.39
N ILE A 244 1.98 -31.63 12.63
CA ILE A 244 0.64 -32.18 12.37
C ILE A 244 -0.44 -31.54 13.24
N GLU A 245 -0.07 -30.97 14.39
CA GLU A 245 -0.95 -30.32 15.36
C GLU A 245 -1.26 -28.88 15.01
N TRP A 246 -0.65 -28.31 13.97
CA TRP A 246 -0.84 -26.93 13.58
C TRP A 246 -1.69 -26.82 12.32
N THR A 247 -2.51 -25.78 12.27
CA THR A 247 -3.24 -25.39 11.07
C THR A 247 -2.96 -23.93 10.76
N MET A 248 -3.21 -23.52 9.50
CA MET A 248 -3.00 -22.16 9.06
C MET A 248 -4.10 -21.70 8.10
N SER A 249 -4.31 -20.39 8.09
CA SER A 249 -5.23 -19.70 7.18
C SER A 249 -4.62 -18.38 6.73
N SER A 250 -5.14 -17.88 5.63
CA SER A 250 -4.81 -16.54 5.14
C SER A 250 -5.78 -15.52 5.72
N HIS A 251 -5.24 -14.53 6.41
CA HIS A 251 -6.02 -13.47 7.03
C HIS A 251 -5.59 -12.10 6.52
N GLU A 252 -6.55 -11.18 6.48
CA GLU A 252 -6.32 -9.76 6.31
C GLU A 252 -6.88 -9.05 7.55
N LEU A 253 -6.02 -8.33 8.25
CA LEU A 253 -6.39 -7.51 9.39
C LEU A 253 -6.46 -6.05 8.94
N VAL A 254 -7.66 -5.48 8.95
CA VAL A 254 -7.93 -4.12 8.49
C VAL A 254 -8.15 -3.20 9.69
N SER A 255 -7.43 -2.08 9.72
CA SER A 255 -7.60 -1.11 10.79
C SER A 255 -8.87 -0.30 10.63
N ARG A 256 -9.35 0.23 11.75
CA ARG A 256 -10.26 1.38 11.73
C ARG A 256 -9.57 2.59 11.08
N VAL A 257 -10.33 3.67 10.90
CA VAL A 257 -9.77 4.97 10.48
C VAL A 257 -8.90 5.55 11.61
N LEU A 258 -7.64 5.83 11.31
CA LEU A 258 -6.64 6.39 12.22
C LEU A 258 -6.27 7.82 11.81
N ASP A 259 -5.98 8.67 12.79
CA ASP A 259 -5.57 10.05 12.55
C ASP A 259 -4.08 10.13 12.20
N VAL A 260 -3.75 10.92 11.17
CA VAL A 260 -2.36 11.29 10.90
C VAL A 260 -1.89 12.28 11.98
N PRO A 261 -0.75 12.03 12.67
CA PRO A 261 -0.20 12.96 13.64
C PRO A 261 0.07 14.36 13.05
N LEU A 262 -0.19 15.41 13.83
CA LEU A 262 0.14 16.78 13.42
C LEU A 262 1.64 16.96 13.14
N VAL A 263 2.48 16.32 13.97
CA VAL A 263 3.92 16.28 13.79
C VAL A 263 4.28 15.04 12.99
N TYR A 264 4.33 15.18 11.67
CA TYR A 264 4.70 14.10 10.74
C TYR A 264 6.08 14.30 10.11
N SER A 265 6.70 15.48 10.24
CA SER A 265 7.97 15.80 9.58
C SER A 265 9.17 15.04 10.13
N LEU A 266 9.09 14.56 11.38
CA LEU A 266 10.12 13.75 12.02
C LEU A 266 9.58 12.35 12.32
N PHE A 267 10.26 11.33 11.83
CA PHE A 267 9.81 9.95 12.00
C PHE A 267 9.63 9.51 13.47
N PRO A 268 10.52 9.85 14.42
CA PRO A 268 10.32 9.47 15.83
C PRO A 268 9.01 10.02 16.43
N GLY A 269 8.66 11.26 16.10
CA GLY A 269 7.39 11.86 16.55
C GLY A 269 6.18 11.22 15.86
N PHE A 270 6.31 10.90 14.57
CA PHE A 270 5.28 10.19 13.82
C PHE A 270 5.00 8.80 14.41
N LYS A 271 6.05 8.01 14.69
CA LYS A 271 6.00 6.64 15.25
C LYS A 271 5.26 6.55 16.59
N LEU A 272 5.36 7.61 17.40
CA LEU A 272 4.69 7.70 18.71
C LEU A 272 3.22 8.15 18.61
N GLY A 273 2.71 8.40 17.40
CA GLY A 273 1.31 8.73 17.18
C GLY A 273 0.38 7.60 17.64
N ALA A 274 -0.77 7.97 18.23
CA ALA A 274 -1.72 7.01 18.80
C ALA A 274 -2.15 5.90 17.83
N GLY A 275 -2.35 6.24 16.54
CA GLY A 275 -2.70 5.25 15.52
C GLY A 275 -1.60 4.23 15.25
N LEU A 276 -0.32 4.63 15.25
CA LEU A 276 0.79 3.69 15.07
C LEU A 276 1.00 2.82 16.31
N GLN A 277 0.87 3.40 17.51
CA GLN A 277 0.89 2.64 18.76
C GLN A 277 -0.26 1.63 18.85
N GLU A 278 -1.40 1.92 18.24
CA GLU A 278 -2.49 0.96 18.10
C GLU A 278 -2.11 -0.18 17.15
N ILE A 279 -1.58 0.14 15.96
CA ILE A 279 -1.08 -0.87 15.01
C ILE A 279 -0.04 -1.80 15.66
N GLU A 280 0.92 -1.25 16.43
CA GLU A 280 1.93 -2.02 17.16
C GLU A 280 1.31 -3.06 18.11
N LYS A 281 0.23 -2.69 18.83
CA LYS A 281 -0.48 -3.60 19.74
C LYS A 281 -1.13 -4.76 18.99
N TYR A 282 -1.80 -4.49 17.87
CA TYR A 282 -2.43 -5.53 17.06
C TYR A 282 -1.39 -6.47 16.46
N ILE A 283 -0.31 -5.94 15.87
CA ILE A 283 0.80 -6.76 15.36
C ILE A 283 1.39 -7.64 16.46
N THR A 284 1.68 -7.07 17.63
CA THR A 284 2.26 -7.82 18.75
C THR A 284 1.35 -8.96 19.20
N ALA A 285 0.04 -8.71 19.27
CA ALA A 285 -0.95 -9.74 19.62
C ALA A 285 -1.04 -10.84 18.55
N THR A 286 -1.08 -10.48 17.27
CA THR A 286 -1.18 -11.39 16.13
C THR A 286 0.07 -12.26 15.98
N VAL A 287 1.28 -11.70 16.15
CA VAL A 287 2.54 -12.45 16.08
C VAL A 287 2.71 -13.38 17.29
N GLY A 288 2.28 -12.93 18.47
CA GLY A 288 2.41 -13.68 19.72
C GLY A 288 3.87 -13.84 20.20
N GLN A 289 4.04 -14.42 21.37
CA GLN A 289 5.33 -14.77 21.98
C GLN A 289 5.82 -16.15 21.52
N PRO A 290 7.11 -16.50 21.64
CA PRO A 290 7.61 -17.82 21.25
C PRO A 290 6.91 -19.00 21.94
N SER A 291 6.39 -18.80 23.15
CA SER A 291 5.65 -19.81 23.92
C SER A 291 4.17 -19.95 23.54
N ASP A 292 3.62 -18.96 22.82
CA ASP A 292 2.21 -18.93 22.48
C ASP A 292 1.89 -20.01 21.42
N PRO A 293 0.78 -20.76 21.55
CA PRO A 293 0.36 -21.79 20.59
C PRO A 293 -0.28 -21.19 19.32
N TRP A 294 0.11 -19.97 18.96
CA TRP A 294 -0.24 -19.33 17.70
C TRP A 294 0.91 -18.46 17.20
N GLY A 295 0.83 -18.03 15.95
CA GLY A 295 1.70 -17.02 15.40
C GLY A 295 1.24 -16.57 14.03
N ALA A 296 1.89 -15.54 13.53
CA ALA A 296 1.65 -15.03 12.19
C ALA A 296 2.97 -14.76 11.48
N PHE A 297 2.97 -14.92 10.17
CA PHE A 297 4.10 -14.60 9.31
C PHE A 297 3.60 -14.08 7.96
N THR A 298 4.51 -13.52 7.17
CA THR A 298 4.23 -13.01 5.83
C THR A 298 5.04 -13.77 4.80
N ASN A 299 4.47 -13.94 3.61
CA ASN A 299 5.14 -14.56 2.48
C ASN A 299 5.05 -13.65 1.24
N PRO A 300 5.62 -14.03 0.08
CA PRO A 300 5.64 -13.17 -1.11
C PRO A 300 4.26 -12.77 -1.66
N THR A 301 3.20 -13.51 -1.30
CA THR A 301 1.83 -13.19 -1.73
C THR A 301 1.21 -12.07 -0.89
N CYS A 302 1.64 -11.90 0.36
CA CYS A 302 1.04 -10.95 1.29
C CYS A 302 1.25 -9.47 0.88
N GLY A 303 0.17 -8.70 0.99
CA GLY A 303 -0.10 -7.26 1.03
C GLY A 303 0.35 -6.50 2.27
N LEU A 304 0.83 -5.27 2.07
CA LEU A 304 0.64 -4.19 3.04
C LEU A 304 0.00 -3.02 2.31
N HIS A 305 -1.29 -2.79 2.56
CA HIS A 305 -2.01 -1.67 1.93
C HIS A 305 -2.17 -0.52 2.91
N VAL A 306 -2.05 0.70 2.40
CA VAL A 306 -2.30 1.93 3.16
C VAL A 306 -3.34 2.75 2.43
N HIS A 307 -4.45 3.04 3.11
CA HIS A 307 -5.50 3.93 2.63
C HIS A 307 -5.26 5.32 3.20
N VAL A 308 -5.34 6.37 2.39
CA VAL A 308 -5.29 7.76 2.85
C VAL A 308 -6.55 8.49 2.42
N ALA A 309 -7.17 9.22 3.35
CA ALA A 309 -8.34 10.04 3.11
C ALA A 309 -8.24 11.40 3.80
N HIS A 310 -9.18 12.27 3.45
CA HIS A 310 -9.46 13.50 4.18
C HIS A 310 -10.28 13.16 5.44
N LYS A 311 -9.97 13.79 6.57
CA LYS A 311 -10.74 13.62 7.81
C LYS A 311 -12.05 14.40 7.69
N PRO A 312 -13.22 13.74 7.72
CA PRO A 312 -14.49 14.45 7.61
C PRO A 312 -14.70 15.36 8.83
N GLU A 313 -15.02 16.64 8.62
CA GLU A 313 -15.26 17.57 9.73
C GLU A 313 -16.67 17.42 10.33
N LYS A 314 -17.68 17.02 9.53
CA LYS A 314 -19.11 16.97 9.94
C LYS A 314 -19.96 15.95 9.16
N GLY A 315 -19.47 14.73 8.98
CA GLY A 315 -20.24 13.66 8.32
C GLY A 315 -20.36 13.78 6.80
N ASP A 316 -19.72 14.78 6.20
CA ASP A 316 -19.52 14.84 4.75
C ASP A 316 -18.38 13.88 4.39
N ASP A 317 -18.68 12.84 3.61
CA ASP A 317 -17.68 11.94 3.01
C ASP A 317 -17.02 12.65 1.82
N VAL A 318 -16.18 13.64 2.14
CA VAL A 318 -15.43 14.38 1.13
C VAL A 318 -14.09 13.69 0.97
N GLY A 319 -13.85 13.13 -0.21
CA GLY A 319 -12.52 12.65 -0.60
C GLY A 319 -11.46 13.76 -0.60
N LEU A 320 -10.22 13.38 -0.88
CA LEU A 320 -9.14 14.36 -1.05
C LEU A 320 -9.49 15.39 -2.15
N PRO A 321 -9.23 16.71 -1.93
CA PRO A 321 -9.45 17.72 -2.95
C PRO A 321 -8.78 17.38 -4.27
N LEU A 322 -9.49 17.60 -5.39
CA LEU A 322 -9.01 17.25 -6.73
C LEU A 322 -7.61 17.79 -7.07
N PRO A 323 -7.23 19.05 -6.73
CA PRO A 323 -5.87 19.53 -6.97
C PRO A 323 -4.80 18.71 -6.25
N ILE A 324 -5.08 18.22 -5.04
CA ILE A 324 -4.17 17.34 -4.29
C ILE A 324 -4.05 15.99 -5.00
N LEU A 325 -5.18 15.40 -5.41
CA LEU A 325 -5.20 14.15 -6.18
C LEU A 325 -4.42 14.25 -7.49
N GLN A 326 -4.57 15.35 -8.24
CA GLN A 326 -3.83 15.60 -9.47
C GLN A 326 -2.31 15.67 -9.23
N HIS A 327 -1.90 16.39 -8.18
CA HIS A 327 -0.49 16.46 -7.80
C HIS A 327 0.06 15.11 -7.29
N LEU A 328 -0.74 14.33 -6.57
CA LEU A 328 -0.37 13.00 -6.12
C LEU A 328 -0.17 12.05 -7.30
N CYS A 329 -1.13 12.02 -8.23
CA CYS A 329 -1.05 11.29 -9.49
C CYS A 329 0.23 11.66 -10.26
N TYR A 330 0.54 12.95 -10.38
CA TYR A 330 1.74 13.39 -11.09
C TYR A 330 3.04 12.96 -10.39
N ILE A 331 3.08 12.99 -9.05
CA ILE A 331 4.22 12.47 -8.28
C ILE A 331 4.41 10.98 -8.52
N ILE A 332 3.32 10.20 -8.49
CA ILE A 332 3.36 8.76 -8.76
C ILE A 332 3.94 8.52 -10.16
N VAL A 333 3.38 9.16 -11.20
CA VAL A 333 3.88 9.01 -12.58
C VAL A 333 5.37 9.39 -12.70
N GLN A 334 5.79 10.46 -12.02
CA GLN A 334 7.17 10.93 -12.10
C GLN A 334 8.16 10.02 -11.38
N PHE A 335 7.75 9.37 -10.30
CA PHE A 335 8.65 8.67 -9.38
C PHE A 335 8.35 7.19 -9.23
N GLU A 336 7.39 6.61 -9.97
CA GLU A 336 6.96 5.20 -9.82
C GLU A 336 8.15 4.22 -9.90
N GLY A 337 9.09 4.45 -10.83
CA GLY A 337 10.28 3.62 -10.97
C GLY A 337 11.18 3.64 -9.73
N ILE A 338 11.34 4.82 -9.10
CA ILE A 338 12.12 4.98 -7.87
C ILE A 338 11.39 4.38 -6.68
N ILE A 339 10.09 4.62 -6.55
CA ILE A 339 9.32 4.05 -5.44
C ILE A 339 9.32 2.52 -5.57
N SER A 340 9.25 1.99 -6.80
CA SER A 340 9.36 0.55 -7.06
C SER A 340 10.71 -0.03 -6.68
N SER A 341 11.81 0.68 -6.90
CA SER A 341 13.13 0.17 -6.49
C SER A 341 13.33 0.14 -4.97
N LEU A 342 12.47 0.81 -4.18
CA LEU A 342 12.45 0.68 -2.71
C LEU A 342 11.82 -0.63 -2.21
N HIS A 343 11.41 -1.53 -3.10
CA HIS A 343 10.70 -2.77 -2.78
C HIS A 343 11.39 -4.02 -3.37
N PRO A 344 11.11 -5.22 -2.80
CA PRO A 344 11.56 -6.49 -3.38
C PRO A 344 11.08 -6.65 -4.82
N VAL A 345 11.82 -7.41 -5.64
CA VAL A 345 11.49 -7.62 -7.07
C VAL A 345 10.06 -8.11 -7.28
N GLY A 346 9.56 -8.98 -6.39
CA GLY A 346 8.17 -9.48 -6.38
C GLY A 346 7.07 -8.42 -6.20
N ARG A 347 7.45 -7.18 -5.89
CA ARG A 347 6.54 -6.04 -5.68
C ARG A 347 6.87 -4.84 -6.57
N ARG A 348 7.69 -5.08 -7.58
CA ARG A 348 8.00 -4.09 -8.61
C ARG A 348 7.04 -4.29 -9.76
N SER A 349 6.44 -3.20 -10.22
CA SER A 349 5.79 -3.22 -11.52
C SER A 349 6.86 -3.20 -12.61
N THR A 350 7.48 -4.36 -12.89
CA THR A 350 8.40 -4.49 -14.01
C THR A 350 7.67 -4.88 -15.28
N THR A 351 8.16 -4.40 -16.41
CA THR A 351 7.57 -4.65 -17.73
C THR A 351 7.93 -6.03 -18.30
N LYS A 352 8.80 -6.78 -17.62
CA LYS A 352 9.23 -8.13 -18.03
C LYS A 352 8.24 -9.15 -17.43
N SER A 353 7.11 -9.27 -18.11
CA SER A 353 5.94 -10.08 -17.74
C SER A 353 6.16 -11.60 -17.63
N SER A 354 7.38 -12.10 -17.80
CA SER A 354 7.67 -13.54 -17.65
C SER A 354 7.84 -13.98 -16.21
N ASP A 355 8.18 -13.04 -15.32
CA ASP A 355 8.54 -13.37 -13.96
C ASP A 355 7.29 -13.30 -13.09
N GLU A 356 7.03 -14.33 -12.29
CA GLU A 356 5.87 -14.41 -11.37
C GLU A 356 5.75 -13.17 -10.44
N SER A 357 6.84 -12.42 -10.30
CA SER A 357 6.94 -11.11 -9.66
C SER A 357 5.92 -10.05 -10.12
N GLY A 358 5.43 -10.10 -11.36
CA GLY A 358 4.48 -9.12 -11.89
C GLY A 358 3.00 -9.40 -11.56
N ARG A 359 2.70 -10.51 -10.88
CA ARG A 359 1.31 -10.92 -10.61
C ARG A 359 0.61 -10.04 -9.57
N TYR A 360 1.36 -9.47 -8.63
CA TYR A 360 0.77 -8.79 -7.48
C TYR A 360 0.62 -7.28 -7.66
N ILE A 361 1.41 -6.64 -8.53
CA ILE A 361 1.42 -5.19 -8.72
C ILE A 361 1.56 -4.82 -10.20
N LYS A 362 0.66 -3.94 -10.67
CA LYS A 362 0.60 -3.34 -12.00
C LYS A 362 0.89 -1.84 -11.93
N THR A 363 1.53 -1.31 -12.97
CA THR A 363 1.93 0.09 -13.08
C THR A 363 0.72 1.02 -13.22
N ASN A 364 0.81 2.23 -12.68
CA ASN A 364 -0.15 3.30 -13.00
C ASN A 364 0.22 4.02 -14.31
N LEU A 365 1.42 3.81 -14.86
CA LEU A 365 1.89 4.44 -16.10
C LEU A 365 1.10 3.99 -17.35
N GLU A 366 0.41 2.86 -17.28
CA GLU A 366 -0.39 2.33 -18.39
C GLU A 366 -1.39 3.36 -18.93
N GLY A 367 -2.08 4.14 -18.09
CA GLY A 367 -3.01 5.19 -18.57
C GLY A 367 -2.37 6.31 -19.39
N PHE A 368 -1.04 6.41 -19.36
CA PHE A 368 -0.27 7.47 -20.01
C PHE A 368 0.41 7.02 -21.29
N HIS A 369 0.44 5.71 -21.57
CA HIS A 369 1.03 5.20 -22.80
C HIS A 369 0.08 5.44 -23.98
N SER A 370 0.65 5.58 -25.17
CA SER A 370 -0.12 5.61 -26.43
C SER A 370 -0.29 4.21 -27.01
N SER A 371 0.42 3.23 -26.46
CA SER A 371 0.54 1.87 -26.97
C SER A 371 0.55 0.87 -25.81
N PRO A 372 -0.09 -0.30 -25.97
CA PRO A 372 -0.01 -1.39 -25.00
C PRO A 372 1.42 -1.97 -24.89
N HIS A 373 2.33 -1.61 -25.80
CA HIS A 373 3.73 -1.99 -25.71
C HIS A 373 4.44 -1.18 -24.61
N ILE A 374 4.59 -1.80 -23.44
CA ILE A 374 5.25 -1.26 -22.24
C ILE A 374 6.78 -1.09 -22.42
N CYS A 375 7.34 -1.47 -23.57
CA CYS A 375 8.73 -1.15 -23.93
C CYS A 375 8.93 0.30 -24.36
N GLN A 376 7.85 1.08 -24.53
CA GLN A 376 7.95 2.52 -24.69
C GLN A 376 8.39 3.15 -23.36
N ARG A 377 9.37 4.04 -23.46
CA ARG A 377 9.97 4.81 -22.37
C ARG A 377 8.90 5.42 -21.45
N ILE A 378 9.29 5.71 -20.20
CA ILE A 378 8.51 6.50 -19.23
C ILE A 378 7.71 7.56 -20.02
N PRO A 379 6.37 7.59 -19.87
CA PRO A 379 5.53 8.47 -20.67
C PRO A 379 6.12 9.87 -20.63
N ASN A 380 6.23 10.51 -21.79
CA ASN A 380 6.67 11.91 -21.87
C ASN A 380 5.91 12.67 -20.78
N THR A 381 6.62 13.22 -19.81
CA THR A 381 6.03 13.86 -18.64
C THR A 381 5.06 14.96 -19.07
N GLU A 382 5.31 15.58 -20.23
CA GLU A 382 4.40 16.53 -20.87
C GLU A 382 3.00 15.93 -21.21
N SER A 383 2.92 14.66 -21.63
CA SER A 383 1.66 13.96 -21.86
C SER A 383 0.90 13.77 -20.54
N ALA A 384 1.60 13.34 -19.50
CA ALA A 384 1.02 13.19 -18.17
C ALA A 384 0.54 14.53 -17.62
N GLU A 385 1.33 15.60 -17.74
CA GLU A 385 0.95 16.97 -17.37
C GLU A 385 -0.38 17.36 -18.03
N LYS A 386 -0.48 17.21 -19.36
CA LYS A 386 -1.67 17.57 -20.14
C LYS A 386 -2.90 16.76 -19.74
N LYS A 387 -2.76 15.44 -19.54
CA LYS A 387 -3.88 14.56 -19.15
C LYS A 387 -4.33 14.85 -17.72
N ILE A 388 -3.41 14.96 -16.76
CA ILE A 388 -3.73 15.09 -15.33
C ILE A 388 -4.32 16.45 -15.00
N PHE A 389 -3.74 17.53 -15.53
CA PHE A 389 -4.12 18.90 -15.18
C PHE A 389 -5.08 19.55 -16.19
N THR A 390 -5.85 18.75 -16.91
CA THR A 390 -6.85 19.27 -17.86
C THR A 390 -8.01 19.97 -17.14
N LYS A 391 -8.62 20.96 -17.81
CA LYS A 391 -9.69 21.82 -17.25
C LYS A 391 -10.97 21.04 -16.90
N ASP A 392 -11.20 19.92 -17.55
CA ASP A 392 -12.36 19.05 -17.41
C ASP A 392 -12.08 17.80 -16.55
N MET A 393 -10.95 17.80 -15.82
CA MET A 393 -10.61 16.72 -14.91
C MET A 393 -11.59 16.64 -13.74
N THR A 394 -11.91 15.42 -13.32
CA THR A 394 -12.69 15.09 -12.12
C THR A 394 -11.99 13.98 -11.35
N ALA A 395 -12.37 13.74 -10.09
CA ALA A 395 -11.81 12.63 -9.32
C ALA A 395 -12.06 11.27 -10.01
N ALA A 396 -13.26 11.09 -10.58
CA ALA A 396 -13.61 9.88 -11.31
C ALA A 396 -12.78 9.67 -12.59
N ARG A 397 -12.57 10.72 -13.39
CA ARG A 397 -11.72 10.64 -14.60
C ARG A 397 -10.25 10.42 -14.26
N LEU A 398 -9.79 10.99 -13.15
CA LEU A 398 -8.44 10.74 -12.66
C LEU A 398 -8.29 9.28 -12.20
N ALA A 399 -9.30 8.73 -11.53
CA ALA A 399 -9.33 7.34 -11.12
C ALA A 399 -9.34 6.39 -12.33
N GLU A 400 -10.15 6.67 -13.35
CA GLU A 400 -10.14 5.94 -14.62
C GLU A 400 -8.75 5.98 -15.26
N LEU A 401 -8.15 7.17 -15.37
CA LEU A 401 -6.80 7.36 -15.92
C LEU A 401 -5.74 6.54 -15.18
N MET A 402 -5.82 6.46 -13.85
CA MET A 402 -4.87 5.72 -13.02
C MET A 402 -5.13 4.22 -12.97
N SER A 403 -6.33 3.77 -13.36
CA SER A 403 -6.75 2.36 -13.30
C SER A 403 -6.67 1.66 -14.66
N VAL A 404 -6.43 2.40 -15.75
CA VAL A 404 -6.26 1.84 -17.10
C VAL A 404 -5.30 0.66 -17.08
N THR A 405 -5.76 -0.48 -17.59
CA THR A 405 -4.95 -1.68 -17.74
C THR A 405 -5.09 -2.21 -19.16
N TYR A 406 -3.98 -2.32 -19.90
CA TYR A 406 -4.03 -2.86 -21.27
C TYR A 406 -4.15 -4.38 -21.32
N SER A 407 -3.88 -5.05 -20.20
CA SER A 407 -4.05 -6.49 -20.05
C SER A 407 -5.52 -6.84 -19.77
N SER A 408 -6.40 -6.63 -20.75
CA SER A 408 -7.56 -7.51 -20.91
C SER A 408 -7.07 -8.76 -21.64
N TRP A 409 -6.24 -9.56 -20.98
CA TRP A 409 -6.04 -10.92 -21.48
C TRP A 409 -7.42 -11.59 -21.46
N PRO A 410 -7.90 -12.18 -22.57
CA PRO A 410 -9.29 -12.63 -22.71
C PRO A 410 -9.72 -13.71 -21.70
N PHE A 411 -8.79 -14.20 -20.86
CA PHE A 411 -9.03 -15.19 -19.81
C PHE A 411 -8.88 -14.63 -18.39
N ASP A 412 -8.41 -13.39 -18.24
CA ASP A 412 -8.24 -12.75 -16.93
C ASP A 412 -9.53 -12.02 -16.56
N SER A 413 -10.54 -12.80 -16.15
CA SER A 413 -11.82 -12.29 -15.65
C SER A 413 -11.71 -11.55 -14.32
N HIS A 414 -10.50 -11.47 -13.75
CA HIS A 414 -10.24 -10.85 -12.47
C HIS A 414 -9.97 -9.36 -12.60
N HIS A 415 -10.46 -8.60 -11.63
CA HIS A 415 -10.36 -7.15 -11.49
C HIS A 415 -8.91 -6.66 -11.59
N ALA A 416 -8.42 -6.46 -12.82
CA ALA A 416 -7.06 -6.01 -13.09
C ALA A 416 -6.70 -4.69 -12.38
N GLU A 417 -7.72 -3.87 -12.11
CA GLU A 417 -7.67 -2.63 -11.36
C GLU A 417 -7.23 -2.82 -9.90
N ARG A 418 -7.52 -3.99 -9.29
CA ARG A 418 -7.14 -4.31 -7.90
C ARG A 418 -5.63 -4.28 -7.73
N PHE A 419 -4.87 -4.67 -8.75
CA PHE A 419 -3.41 -4.82 -8.63
C PHE A 419 -2.64 -3.52 -8.88
N LYS A 420 -3.29 -2.35 -8.99
CA LYS A 420 -2.56 -1.11 -9.26
C LYS A 420 -1.65 -0.71 -8.09
N PHE A 421 -0.45 -0.24 -8.43
CA PHE A 421 0.53 0.32 -7.51
C PHE A 421 -0.11 1.30 -6.51
N VAL A 422 -0.88 2.27 -7.03
CA VAL A 422 -1.84 3.09 -6.28
C VAL A 422 -3.20 2.93 -6.93
N ASN A 423 -4.18 2.51 -6.14
CA ASN A 423 -5.55 2.33 -6.57
C ASN A 423 -6.38 3.58 -6.21
N PHE A 424 -6.96 4.20 -7.24
CA PHE A 424 -7.83 5.38 -7.13
C PHE A 424 -9.32 5.03 -7.25
N GLN A 425 -9.67 3.75 -7.45
CA GLN A 425 -11.04 3.31 -7.74
C GLN A 425 -12.03 3.68 -6.63
N ARG A 426 -11.61 3.70 -5.36
CA ARG A 426 -12.51 4.10 -4.26
C ARG A 426 -12.99 5.56 -4.34
N LEU A 427 -12.41 6.39 -5.22
CA LEU A 427 -12.89 7.73 -5.50
C LEU A 427 -14.13 7.78 -6.41
N THR A 428 -14.48 6.67 -7.08
CA THR A 428 -15.66 6.58 -7.96
C THR A 428 -16.85 5.92 -7.29
N PHE A 429 -16.71 5.46 -6.06
CA PHE A 429 -17.77 4.76 -5.37
C PHE A 429 -18.77 5.77 -4.81
N ASP A 430 -19.98 5.70 -5.33
CA ASP A 430 -21.14 6.30 -4.68
C ASP A 430 -21.49 5.37 -3.48
N TRP A 431 -21.99 5.91 -2.36
CA TRP A 431 -22.58 5.17 -1.21
C TRP A 431 -21.64 4.66 -0.09
N GLY A 432 -21.42 5.49 0.93
CA GLY A 432 -21.05 5.06 2.29
C GLY A 432 -19.72 4.30 2.42
N ILE A 433 -18.92 4.29 1.37
CA ILE A 433 -17.57 3.74 1.35
C ILE A 433 -16.62 4.94 1.34
N PRO A 434 -15.69 5.04 2.31
CA PRO A 434 -14.76 6.15 2.38
C PRO A 434 -14.00 6.38 1.08
N HIS A 435 -13.97 7.63 0.60
CA HIS A 435 -13.20 8.05 -0.57
C HIS A 435 -11.70 8.13 -0.27
N THR A 436 -11.05 6.97 -0.27
CA THR A 436 -9.61 6.84 0.00
C THR A 436 -8.80 6.66 -1.28
N VAL A 437 -7.51 7.02 -1.23
CA VAL A 437 -6.50 6.51 -2.16
C VAL A 437 -5.75 5.36 -1.49
N GLU A 438 -5.69 4.21 -2.15
CA GLU A 438 -5.11 2.97 -1.64
C GLU A 438 -3.72 2.73 -2.25
N PHE A 439 -2.70 2.54 -1.42
CA PHE A 439 -1.33 2.26 -1.84
C PHE A 439 -0.98 0.81 -1.56
N ARG A 440 -0.69 0.02 -2.60
CA ARG A 440 -0.63 -1.45 -2.50
C ARG A 440 0.76 -2.04 -2.67
N GLN A 441 1.73 -1.23 -3.06
CA GLN A 441 3.03 -1.73 -3.50
C GLN A 441 3.79 -2.52 -2.43
N HIS A 442 3.67 -2.15 -1.15
CA HIS A 442 4.57 -2.70 -0.14
C HIS A 442 4.35 -4.21 0.07
N ALA A 443 5.44 -4.95 0.25
CA ALA A 443 5.37 -6.36 0.61
C ALA A 443 4.71 -6.52 1.99
N GLY A 444 3.97 -7.60 2.21
CA GLY A 444 3.44 -7.91 3.53
C GLY A 444 4.56 -7.90 4.57
N SER A 445 4.29 -7.30 5.73
CA SER A 445 5.21 -7.24 6.85
C SER A 445 4.44 -7.31 8.15
N LEU A 446 5.05 -7.92 9.16
CA LEU A 446 4.63 -7.87 10.56
C LEU A 446 5.70 -7.19 11.43
N ASP A 447 6.69 -6.55 10.80
CA ASP A 447 7.67 -5.72 11.48
C ASP A 447 7.12 -4.30 11.64
N PHE A 448 6.86 -3.89 12.88
CA PHE A 448 6.24 -2.61 13.18
C PHE A 448 7.03 -1.43 12.60
N ASP A 449 8.36 -1.47 12.65
CA ASP A 449 9.22 -0.38 12.18
C ASP A 449 9.12 -0.23 10.66
N THR A 450 9.13 -1.34 9.93
CA THR A 450 8.89 -1.38 8.48
C THR A 450 7.53 -0.77 8.13
N ILE A 451 6.47 -1.19 8.83
CA ILE A 451 5.10 -0.72 8.59
C ILE A 451 4.99 0.78 8.89
N ALA A 452 5.53 1.24 10.02
CA ALA A 452 5.52 2.65 10.40
C ALA A 452 6.25 3.52 9.38
N HIS A 453 7.43 3.09 8.90
CA HIS A 453 8.17 3.81 7.86
C HIS A 453 7.39 3.87 6.55
N TRP A 454 6.71 2.78 6.14
CA TRP A 454 5.90 2.79 4.94
C TRP A 454 4.71 3.74 5.03
N ILE A 455 3.97 3.71 6.14
CA ILE A 455 2.85 4.65 6.38
C ILE A 455 3.38 6.09 6.37
N HIS A 456 4.53 6.36 7.00
CA HIS A 456 5.16 7.68 7.00
C HIS A 456 5.50 8.16 5.59
N PHE A 457 6.02 7.26 4.75
CA PHE A 457 6.33 7.55 3.36
C PHE A 457 5.08 7.90 2.56
N ILE A 458 4.01 7.12 2.69
CA ILE A 458 2.73 7.34 2.00
C ILE A 458 2.08 8.66 2.44
N VAL A 459 2.01 8.93 3.75
CA VAL A 459 1.49 10.20 4.27
C VAL A 459 2.33 11.38 3.74
N SER A 460 3.65 11.22 3.70
CA SER A 460 4.55 12.27 3.19
C SER A 460 4.37 12.53 1.69
N LEU A 461 4.02 11.51 0.89
CA LEU A 461 3.66 11.68 -0.52
C LEU A 461 2.40 12.54 -0.68
N VAL A 462 1.35 12.25 0.08
CA VAL A 462 0.10 13.03 0.05
C VAL A 462 0.34 14.46 0.54
N ARG A 463 1.14 14.64 1.60
CA ARG A 463 1.55 15.97 2.08
C ARG A 463 2.41 16.72 1.07
N ALA A 464 3.27 16.04 0.32
CA ALA A 464 4.02 16.67 -0.77
C ALA A 464 3.08 17.13 -1.90
N ALA A 465 2.07 16.32 -2.25
CA ALA A 465 1.06 16.68 -3.23
C ALA A 465 0.25 17.91 -2.80
N GLU A 466 -0.20 17.94 -1.54
CA GLU A 466 -0.86 19.09 -0.91
C GLU A 466 -0.01 20.36 -1.00
N ARG A 467 1.25 20.30 -0.57
CA ARG A 467 2.19 21.43 -0.68
C ARG A 467 2.33 21.91 -2.12
N GLN A 468 2.43 21.02 -3.10
CA GLN A 468 2.49 21.43 -4.49
C GLN A 468 1.18 22.06 -4.95
N ALA A 469 0.03 21.58 -4.49
CA ALA A 469 -1.27 22.14 -4.87
C ALA A 469 -1.45 23.60 -4.38
N HIS A 470 -1.04 23.90 -3.13
CA HIS A 470 -1.08 25.27 -2.59
C HIS A 470 -0.02 26.22 -3.17
N ARG A 471 1.05 25.66 -3.74
CA ARG A 471 2.15 26.46 -4.26
C ARG A 471 1.70 27.30 -5.46
N SER A 472 1.62 28.61 -5.29
CA SER A 472 1.19 29.54 -6.34
C SER A 472 2.18 29.59 -7.52
N GLN A 473 3.47 29.33 -7.29
CA GLN A 473 4.51 29.37 -8.34
C GLN A 473 5.68 28.39 -8.09
N PRO A 474 6.29 27.82 -9.16
CA PRO A 474 7.51 27.05 -9.04
C PRO A 474 8.61 27.94 -8.44
N ALA A 475 9.16 27.61 -7.26
CA ALA A 475 10.26 28.43 -6.74
C ALA A 475 11.43 28.29 -7.70
N THR A 476 11.95 29.40 -8.20
CA THR A 476 13.11 29.38 -9.07
C THR A 476 14.29 28.76 -8.31
N PRO A 477 14.98 27.74 -8.86
CA PRO A 477 16.18 27.20 -8.25
C PRO A 477 17.29 28.23 -8.45
N GLY A 478 17.71 28.85 -7.36
CA GLY A 478 18.63 29.98 -7.36
C GLY A 478 17.86 31.27 -7.11
N SER A 479 18.20 31.93 -6.00
CA SER A 479 17.74 33.29 -5.75
C SER A 479 18.00 34.11 -7.02
N PRO A 480 16.97 34.69 -7.67
CA PRO A 480 17.19 35.59 -8.78
C PRO A 480 18.14 36.68 -8.29
N LYS A 481 19.39 36.66 -8.80
CA LYS A 481 20.45 37.58 -8.35
C LYS A 481 20.05 39.06 -8.55
N THR A 482 19.00 39.32 -9.34
CA THR A 482 18.42 40.64 -9.54
C THR A 482 16.88 40.57 -9.61
N PRO A 483 16.14 41.57 -9.08
CA PRO A 483 14.69 41.69 -9.19
C PRO A 483 14.14 41.59 -10.62
N ASN A 484 14.89 42.13 -11.59
CA ASN A 484 14.52 42.06 -13.02
C ASN A 484 14.47 40.63 -13.56
N SER A 485 15.28 39.71 -13.01
CA SER A 485 15.24 38.31 -13.42
C SER A 485 14.02 37.56 -12.86
N LEU A 486 13.51 37.95 -11.68
CA LEU A 486 12.29 37.39 -11.11
C LEU A 486 11.06 37.83 -11.90
N ALA A 487 10.91 39.12 -12.22
CA ALA A 487 9.78 39.63 -12.99
C ALA A 487 9.69 38.98 -14.37
N LYS A 488 10.83 38.84 -15.07
CA LYS A 488 10.89 38.17 -16.38
C LYS A 488 10.54 36.68 -16.28
N GLN A 489 10.96 36.00 -15.23
CA GLN A 489 10.58 34.60 -14.99
C GLN A 489 9.10 34.45 -14.67
N LEU A 490 8.53 35.39 -13.90
CA LEU A 490 7.10 35.47 -13.63
C LEU A 490 6.32 35.57 -14.93
N GLU A 491 6.73 36.49 -15.80
CA GLU A 491 6.11 36.76 -17.09
C GLU A 491 6.20 35.52 -18.01
N ILE A 492 7.36 34.87 -18.08
CA ILE A 492 7.52 33.62 -18.83
C ILE A 492 6.60 32.54 -18.28
N ASN A 493 6.56 32.35 -16.96
CA ASN A 493 5.71 31.33 -16.34
C ASN A 493 4.22 31.61 -16.53
N LEU A 494 3.78 32.88 -16.50
CA LEU A 494 2.39 33.26 -16.74
C LEU A 494 1.95 32.98 -18.19
N ARG A 495 2.89 32.96 -19.14
CA ARG A 495 2.64 32.61 -20.55
C ARG A 495 2.59 31.10 -20.81
N LEU A 496 2.90 30.27 -19.82
CA LEU A 496 2.81 28.82 -19.97
C LEU A 496 1.36 28.35 -19.72
N PRO A 497 0.85 27.38 -20.50
CA PRO A 497 -0.45 26.75 -20.24
C PRO A 497 -0.53 26.19 -18.82
N PHE A 498 -1.72 26.21 -18.22
CA PHE A 498 -1.92 25.76 -16.84
C PHE A 498 -1.31 24.37 -16.54
N PRO A 499 -1.52 23.32 -17.37
CA PRO A 499 -0.89 22.01 -17.15
C PRO A 499 0.63 22.06 -17.05
N ARG A 500 1.27 22.83 -17.95
CA ARG A 500 2.73 22.98 -17.98
C ARG A 500 3.25 23.73 -16.76
N ARG A 501 2.50 24.71 -16.25
CA ARG A 501 2.86 25.40 -14.99
C ARG A 501 2.82 24.45 -13.79
N GLN A 502 1.84 23.55 -13.74
CA GLN A 502 1.74 22.55 -12.67
C GLN A 502 2.88 21.52 -12.76
N GLY A 503 3.14 21.00 -13.95
CA GLY A 503 4.27 20.09 -14.21
C GLY A 503 5.64 20.70 -13.85
N ASN A 504 5.84 21.97 -14.21
CA ASN A 504 7.08 22.71 -13.93
C ASN A 504 7.38 22.91 -12.43
N LYS A 505 6.43 22.65 -11.52
CA LYS A 505 6.70 22.61 -10.07
C LYS A 505 7.70 21.50 -9.72
N TYR A 506 7.75 20.45 -10.53
CA TYR A 506 8.62 19.30 -10.40
C TYR A 506 9.81 19.50 -11.33
N LYS A 507 10.89 20.10 -10.82
CA LYS A 507 12.12 20.36 -11.58
C LYS A 507 12.81 19.06 -12.02
N ILE A 508 12.59 18.59 -13.23
CA ILE A 508 13.39 17.50 -13.81
C ILE A 508 14.74 18.09 -14.20
N ARG A 509 15.76 17.79 -13.39
CA ARG A 509 17.14 18.20 -13.61
C ARG A 509 18.08 17.21 -12.94
N CYS A 510 18.29 16.02 -13.50
CA CYS A 510 19.64 15.42 -13.56
C CYS A 510 19.65 14.04 -14.20
N ALA A 511 20.87 13.59 -14.48
CA ALA A 511 21.24 12.38 -15.17
C ALA A 511 21.54 11.17 -14.25
N ARG A 512 21.42 11.27 -12.92
CA ARG A 512 21.84 10.20 -11.98
C ARG A 512 20.70 9.74 -11.07
N LEU A 513 20.56 8.43 -10.90
CA LEU A 513 19.54 7.82 -10.03
C LEU A 513 19.61 8.31 -8.57
N ALA A 514 20.83 8.48 -8.04
CA ALA A 514 21.05 9.02 -6.69
C ALA A 514 20.44 10.42 -6.50
N ASP A 515 20.56 11.28 -7.51
CA ASP A 515 19.98 12.63 -7.48
C ASP A 515 18.46 12.58 -7.50
N GLU A 516 17.87 11.62 -8.20
CA GLU A 516 16.41 11.45 -8.24
C GLU A 516 15.86 10.91 -6.93
N LEU A 517 16.57 9.99 -6.27
CA LEU A 517 16.23 9.48 -4.95
C LEU A 517 16.31 10.59 -3.88
N ASP A 518 17.41 11.34 -3.86
CA ASP A 518 17.58 12.48 -2.95
C ASP A 518 16.54 13.59 -3.24
N ARG A 519 16.14 13.74 -4.50
CA ARG A 519 15.06 14.65 -4.89
C ARG A 519 13.70 14.19 -4.40
N LEU A 520 13.38 12.89 -4.53
CA LEU A 520 12.15 12.34 -3.97
C LEU A 520 12.12 12.59 -2.46
N PHE A 521 13.17 12.24 -1.73
CA PHE A 521 13.23 12.48 -0.29
C PHE A 521 13.18 13.97 0.09
N GLY A 522 13.80 14.84 -0.70
CA GLY A 522 13.67 16.28 -0.54
C GLY A 522 12.26 16.81 -0.82
N LEU A 523 11.55 16.21 -1.78
CA LEU A 523 10.14 16.52 -2.06
C LEU A 523 9.24 16.08 -0.90
N LEU A 524 9.51 14.91 -0.31
CA LEU A 524 8.79 14.35 0.83
C LEU A 524 9.10 15.08 2.15
N ASP A 525 10.16 15.87 2.19
CA ASP A 525 10.66 16.56 3.38
C ASP A 525 11.15 15.58 4.47
N PHE A 526 11.79 14.50 4.04
CA PHE A 526 12.37 13.53 4.97
C PHE A 526 13.59 14.10 5.69
N ASP A 527 13.63 13.86 7.00
CA ASP A 527 14.80 14.08 7.84
C ASP A 527 15.95 13.12 7.48
N ARG A 528 17.10 13.32 8.12
CA ARG A 528 18.32 12.54 7.86
C ARG A 528 18.16 11.05 8.17
N GLU A 529 17.46 10.70 9.24
CA GLU A 529 17.30 9.31 9.68
C GLU A 529 16.34 8.57 8.77
N THR A 530 15.22 9.20 8.42
CA THR A 530 14.24 8.67 7.47
C THR A 530 14.88 8.44 6.09
N ARG A 531 15.72 9.37 5.62
CA ARG A 531 16.51 9.18 4.38
C ARG A 531 17.44 7.99 4.49
N ARG A 532 18.15 7.84 5.62
CA ARG A 532 19.06 6.72 5.85
C ARG A 532 18.32 5.39 5.76
N TYR A 533 17.16 5.26 6.39
CA TYR A 533 16.32 4.07 6.32
C TYR A 533 16.01 3.69 4.85
N TRP A 534 15.46 4.64 4.09
CA TRP A 534 15.07 4.37 2.70
C TRP A 534 16.26 4.16 1.74
N HIS A 535 17.39 4.83 1.98
CA HIS A 535 18.64 4.56 1.26
C HIS A 535 19.14 3.13 1.52
N ASN A 536 19.11 2.67 2.78
CA ASN A 536 19.50 1.30 3.12
C ASN A 536 18.57 0.27 2.46
N ARG A 537 17.26 0.51 2.47
CA ARG A 537 16.26 -0.32 1.76
C ARG A 537 16.49 -0.35 0.25
N PHE A 538 16.82 0.78 -0.36
CA PHE A 538 17.20 0.82 -1.77
C PHE A 538 18.41 -0.09 -2.01
N VAL A 539 19.47 0.03 -1.20
CA VAL A 539 20.70 -0.77 -1.36
C VAL A 539 20.41 -2.27 -1.17
N GLU A 540 19.62 -2.62 -0.15
CA GLU A 540 19.20 -3.99 0.14
C GLU A 540 18.54 -4.67 -1.06
N PHE A 541 17.62 -3.97 -1.74
CA PHE A 541 16.89 -4.55 -2.86
C PHE A 541 17.53 -4.33 -4.24
N ASN A 542 18.60 -3.54 -4.33
CA ASN A 542 19.29 -3.26 -5.59
C ASN A 542 20.81 -3.45 -5.46
N PRO A 543 21.28 -4.62 -4.97
CA PRO A 543 22.71 -4.83 -4.72
C PRO A 543 23.56 -4.68 -6.01
N ASN A 544 22.98 -4.99 -7.17
CA ASN A 544 23.64 -4.87 -8.47
C ASN A 544 23.74 -3.42 -8.97
N GLU A 545 22.89 -2.52 -8.49
CA GLU A 545 22.91 -1.10 -8.92
C GLU A 545 23.94 -0.28 -8.14
N VAL A 546 24.56 -0.88 -7.13
CA VAL A 546 25.39 -0.27 -6.08
C VAL A 546 26.82 -0.81 -6.24
N VAL A 547 27.70 -0.07 -6.93
CA VAL A 547 28.99 -0.60 -7.44
C VAL A 547 30.19 -0.33 -6.51
N SER A 548 30.19 0.71 -5.66
CA SER A 548 31.28 0.91 -4.69
C SER A 548 30.96 1.85 -3.55
N LEU A 549 31.14 1.45 -2.29
CA LEU A 549 30.80 2.25 -1.12
C LEU A 549 31.71 3.49 -0.96
N ASP A 550 31.27 4.66 -1.44
CA ASP A 550 31.86 5.93 -1.04
C ASP A 550 31.30 6.31 0.34
N PRO A 551 32.15 6.55 1.35
CA PRO A 551 31.68 7.03 2.64
C PRO A 551 31.04 8.40 2.44
N THR A 552 29.75 8.49 2.73
CA THR A 552 29.05 9.77 2.69
C THR A 552 29.23 10.56 3.98
N ASP A 553 28.94 11.86 3.91
CA ASP A 553 28.71 12.73 5.08
C ASP A 553 27.67 12.16 6.08
N TYR A 554 26.90 11.14 5.66
CA TYR A 554 25.87 10.50 6.47
C TYR A 554 26.36 9.33 7.32
N GLY A 555 27.62 8.91 7.20
CA GLY A 555 28.17 7.72 7.86
C GLY A 555 27.59 6.40 7.33
N VAL A 556 26.84 6.49 6.24
CA VAL A 556 26.35 5.34 5.47
C VAL A 556 27.29 5.16 4.32
N ASN A 557 27.75 3.92 4.15
CA ASN A 557 28.38 3.48 2.93
C ASN A 557 27.35 3.64 1.79
N ARG A 558 27.35 4.74 1.04
CA ARG A 558 26.58 4.79 -0.21
C ARG A 558 27.41 4.02 -1.20
N GLY A 559 26.91 2.89 -1.70
CA GLY A 559 27.50 2.47 -2.96
C GLY A 559 27.24 3.57 -3.96
N SER A 560 28.31 4.09 -4.55
CA SER A 560 28.35 4.68 -5.87
C SER A 560 27.44 3.85 -6.75
N MET A 561 26.22 4.32 -6.90
CA MET A 561 25.31 3.86 -7.91
C MET A 561 26.02 4.10 -9.23
N TYR A 562 26.01 3.12 -10.14
CA TYR A 562 26.72 3.18 -11.43
C TYR A 562 27.14 4.59 -11.86
N SER A 563 28.43 4.78 -12.12
CA SER A 563 29.00 5.98 -12.75
C SER A 563 28.55 6.14 -14.20
N GLN A 564 27.30 5.81 -14.54
CA GLN A 564 26.71 6.28 -15.78
C GLN A 564 26.64 7.79 -15.65
N GLU A 565 27.59 8.47 -16.31
CA GLU A 565 27.60 9.92 -16.45
C GLU A 565 26.33 10.44 -17.16
N GLU A 566 25.49 9.54 -17.68
CA GLU A 566 24.27 9.84 -18.42
C GLU A 566 23.08 8.96 -17.95
N CYS A 567 21.94 9.59 -17.65
CA CYS A 567 20.70 8.91 -17.25
C CYS A 567 20.20 8.02 -18.40
N PRO A 568 19.50 6.90 -18.11
CA PRO A 568 18.76 6.15 -19.13
C PRO A 568 17.85 7.02 -20.00
N GLY A 569 17.34 8.13 -19.45
CA GLY A 569 16.61 9.24 -20.08
C GLY A 569 17.46 10.17 -20.97
N CYS A 570 18.73 10.42 -20.63
CA CYS A 570 19.65 11.21 -21.46
C CYS A 570 20.28 10.37 -22.58
N GLN A 571 20.69 9.12 -22.31
CA GLN A 571 21.32 8.25 -23.32
C GLN A 571 20.44 8.03 -24.55
N ALA A 572 19.13 7.86 -24.39
CA ALA A 572 18.24 7.70 -25.54
C ALA A 572 17.76 9.02 -26.15
N GLU A 573 17.93 10.18 -25.51
CA GLU A 573 17.86 11.47 -26.24
C GLU A 573 19.10 11.66 -27.11
N THR A 574 20.29 11.34 -26.60
CA THR A 574 21.53 11.35 -27.37
C THR A 574 21.46 10.37 -28.56
N ARG A 575 20.94 9.15 -28.36
CA ARG A 575 20.72 8.18 -29.45
C ARG A 575 19.63 8.61 -30.44
N TYR A 576 18.51 9.16 -29.97
CA TYR A 576 17.45 9.67 -30.86
C TYR A 576 17.95 10.85 -31.72
N ASN A 577 18.73 11.76 -31.12
CA ASN A 577 19.35 12.84 -31.86
C ASN A 577 20.39 12.32 -32.85
N GLN A 578 21.18 11.30 -32.50
CA GLN A 578 22.09 10.63 -33.43
C GLN A 578 21.34 9.95 -34.60
N ASP A 579 20.29 9.18 -34.32
CA ASP A 579 19.49 8.50 -35.35
C ASP A 579 18.72 9.49 -36.24
N SER A 580 18.17 10.56 -35.69
CA SER A 580 17.48 11.60 -36.47
C SER A 580 18.43 12.44 -37.33
N THR A 581 19.68 12.67 -36.88
CA THR A 581 20.71 13.28 -37.73
C THR A 581 21.23 12.34 -38.82
N GLN A 582 21.20 11.02 -38.58
CA GLN A 582 21.67 10.04 -39.57
C GLN A 582 20.67 9.81 -40.71
N TYR A 583 19.38 10.12 -40.50
CA TYR A 583 18.33 10.04 -41.52
C TYR A 583 17.93 11.39 -42.15
N GLY A 584 18.65 12.47 -41.83
CA GLY A 584 18.17 13.83 -42.06
C GLY A 584 19.06 14.76 -42.87
N MET A 585 19.91 14.28 -43.78
CA MET A 585 20.52 15.12 -44.84
C MET A 585 20.92 14.28 -46.06
N ASN A 586 19.94 13.91 -46.89
CA ASN A 586 20.19 13.73 -48.32
C ASN A 586 19.44 14.83 -49.06
N GLU A 587 20.21 15.52 -49.88
CA GLU A 587 19.89 16.72 -50.63
C GLU A 587 18.59 16.57 -51.44
N TRP A 588 17.77 17.62 -51.40
CA TRP A 588 16.66 17.82 -52.32
C TRP A 588 17.20 18.08 -53.73
N GLY A 589 17.55 17.02 -54.44
CA GLY A 589 17.69 17.01 -55.89
C GLY A 589 16.35 16.75 -56.57
N GLU A 590 15.86 17.77 -57.28
CA GLU A 590 14.90 17.79 -58.39
C GLU A 590 13.90 16.63 -58.55
N SER A 591 12.60 16.99 -58.44
CA SER A 591 11.47 16.15 -58.88
C SER A 591 11.51 15.89 -60.39
N PRO A 592 11.06 14.69 -60.80
CA PRO A 592 9.85 14.66 -61.61
C PRO A 592 8.81 13.63 -61.12
N ALA A 593 7.54 14.02 -61.18
CA ALA A 593 6.39 13.12 -61.07
C ALA A 593 6.06 12.49 -62.46
N PRO A 594 5.04 11.61 -62.65
CA PRO A 594 4.17 10.95 -61.67
C PRO A 594 3.94 9.42 -61.94
N HIS A 595 3.10 8.83 -61.08
CA HIS A 595 2.38 7.54 -61.19
C HIS A 595 3.05 6.26 -60.66
N LYS A 596 2.45 5.71 -59.59
CA LYS A 596 1.83 4.38 -59.61
C LYS A 596 0.92 4.17 -58.40
N LYS A 597 -0.33 3.77 -58.69
CA LYS A 597 -1.33 3.31 -57.73
C LYS A 597 -0.83 2.01 -57.07
N TRP A 598 -0.96 1.90 -55.75
CA TRP A 598 -0.82 0.64 -55.02
C TRP A 598 -2.20 0.06 -54.65
N PRO A 599 -2.34 -1.28 -54.58
CA PRO A 599 -3.63 -1.95 -54.58
C PRO A 599 -4.23 -2.08 -53.17
N LYS A 600 -5.56 -2.06 -53.13
CA LYS A 600 -6.36 -2.43 -51.96
C LYS A 600 -6.27 -3.94 -51.75
N SER A 601 -5.71 -4.37 -50.62
CA SER A 601 -5.85 -5.74 -50.12
C SER A 601 -7.05 -5.83 -49.19
N ASN A 602 -8.09 -6.51 -49.67
CA ASN A 602 -9.15 -7.12 -48.85
C ASN A 602 -8.52 -8.20 -47.96
N LEU A 603 -8.84 -8.25 -46.66
CA LEU A 603 -8.81 -9.49 -45.88
C LEU A 603 -9.79 -9.41 -44.69
N PHE A 604 -10.67 -10.41 -44.64
CA PHE A 604 -11.53 -10.92 -43.56
C PHE A 604 -12.82 -10.19 -43.15
N ASN A 605 -13.91 -10.55 -43.85
CA ASN A 605 -15.21 -10.85 -43.23
C ASN A 605 -15.12 -12.23 -42.55
N HIS A 606 -15.57 -12.32 -41.30
CA HIS A 606 -16.00 -13.60 -40.72
C HIS A 606 -17.44 -13.45 -40.25
N ASP A 607 -18.31 -14.18 -40.94
CA ASP A 607 -19.70 -14.38 -40.59
C ASP A 607 -19.83 -15.05 -39.22
N LYS A 608 -20.80 -14.56 -38.45
CA LYS A 608 -21.29 -15.15 -37.22
C LYS A 608 -22.43 -16.09 -37.57
N ASP A 609 -22.21 -17.38 -37.38
CA ASP A 609 -23.23 -18.36 -37.07
C ASP A 609 -22.62 -19.33 -36.05
N ASN A 610 -23.16 -19.34 -34.83
CA ASN A 610 -23.47 -20.57 -34.10
C ASN A 610 -24.19 -20.28 -32.77
N SER A 611 -25.35 -20.90 -32.68
CA SER A 611 -26.25 -21.09 -31.56
C SER A 611 -25.82 -22.23 -30.63
N PHE A 612 -26.38 -22.24 -29.40
CA PHE A 612 -26.37 -23.29 -28.33
C PHE A 612 -25.06 -23.39 -27.50
N TRP A 613 -25.04 -23.36 -26.17
CA TRP A 613 -26.02 -23.51 -25.07
C TRP A 613 -25.86 -22.39 -24.04
#